data_AF-A0A382HVU6-F1
#
_entry.id   AF-A0A382HVU6-F1
#
_cell.length_a   1.000
_cell.length_b   1.000
_cell.length_c   1.000
_cell.angle_alpha   90.00
_cell.angle_beta   90.00
_cell.angle_gamma   90.00
#
_symmetry.space_group_name_H-M   'P 1'
#
loop_
_entity.id
_entity.type
_entity.pdbx_description
1 polymer ?
#
loop_
_entity_poly.entity_id
_entity_poly.type
_entity_poly.pdbx_seq_one_letter_code
_entity_poly.pdbx_strand_id
1 'polypeptide(L)'
;RATMDYVTMDTLGNALDFGDMNWSGSHTGGCSSEAGRGLIAGGYPSYNTNIDYVAIDTIGNGTDFGDLTQGRFEPGSTSSGTRGLFVGGYSGSQSDVIDYVTIATPGNAYDFGDLETAGAGAACVAGG
;
A
#
# COMPACT_ATOMS: atom_id res chain seq x y z
N ARG A 1 -28.27 19.74 -28.25
CA ARG A 1 -28.14 18.27 -28.17
C ARG A 1 -27.05 17.99 -27.14
N ALA A 2 -27.39 17.44 -25.98
CA ALA A 2 -26.36 17.06 -25.01
C ALA A 2 -25.76 15.72 -25.46
N THR A 3 -24.45 15.70 -25.66
CA THR A 3 -23.64 14.48 -25.75
C THR A 3 -22.76 14.44 -24.51
N MET A 4 -22.65 13.27 -23.90
CA MET A 4 -21.69 13.00 -22.84
C MET A 4 -21.04 11.67 -23.22
N ASP A 5 -19.77 11.76 -23.58
CA ASP A 5 -18.96 10.65 -24.08
C ASP A 5 -18.05 10.15 -22.95
N TYR A 6 -17.85 8.83 -22.84
CA TYR A 6 -16.98 8.23 -21.82
C TYR A 6 -16.19 7.04 -22.41
N VAL A 7 -14.86 7.02 -22.17
CA VAL A 7 -13.86 6.01 -22.57
C VAL A 7 -12.61 6.28 -21.69
N THR A 8 -11.94 5.35 -21.00
CA THR A 8 -12.18 3.95 -20.57
C THR A 8 -11.32 3.69 -19.30
N MET A 9 -11.46 2.55 -18.62
CA MET A 9 -10.33 1.96 -17.86
C MET A 9 -9.50 1.11 -18.84
N ASP A 10 -8.17 1.14 -18.73
CA ASP A 10 -7.27 1.04 -19.89
C ASP A 10 -7.18 -0.32 -20.62
N THR A 11 -7.94 -1.35 -20.22
CA THR A 11 -8.52 -2.35 -21.14
C THR A 11 -9.66 -3.11 -20.45
N LEU A 12 -10.48 -3.84 -21.24
CA LEU A 12 -11.28 -4.98 -20.77
C LEU A 12 -10.44 -6.27 -20.61
N GLY A 13 -9.12 -6.14 -20.53
CA GLY A 13 -8.19 -7.26 -20.39
C GLY A 13 -8.17 -7.77 -18.95
N ASN A 14 -7.82 -9.04 -18.78
CA ASN A 14 -7.34 -9.54 -17.50
C ASN A 14 -6.16 -8.66 -17.04
N ALA A 15 -5.97 -8.52 -15.72
CA ALA A 15 -4.81 -7.82 -15.18
C ALA A 15 -3.53 -8.31 -15.88
N LEU A 16 -2.83 -7.39 -16.53
CA LEU A 16 -1.46 -7.64 -16.98
C LEU A 16 -0.63 -7.95 -15.73
N ASP A 17 0.22 -8.97 -15.85
CA ASP A 17 1.16 -9.31 -14.80
C ASP A 17 2.19 -8.18 -14.68
N PHE A 18 2.13 -7.44 -13.57
CA PHE A 18 3.04 -6.33 -13.26
C PHE A 18 4.36 -6.82 -12.61
N GLY A 19 4.66 -8.12 -12.71
CA GLY A 19 5.86 -8.72 -12.17
C GLY A 19 5.72 -9.12 -10.70
N ASP A 20 6.71 -9.87 -10.23
CA ASP A 20 6.72 -10.39 -8.87
C ASP A 20 7.13 -9.31 -7.83
N MET A 21 6.57 -9.42 -6.62
CA MET A 21 7.06 -8.75 -5.41
C MET A 21 8.38 -9.41 -4.96
N ASN A 22 9.25 -8.70 -4.22
CA ASN A 22 10.49 -9.29 -3.70
C ASN A 22 10.26 -10.36 -2.63
N TRP A 23 9.02 -10.51 -2.16
CA TRP A 23 8.64 -11.54 -1.21
C TRP A 23 7.28 -12.17 -1.54
N SER A 24 7.16 -13.49 -1.34
CA SER A 24 5.95 -14.26 -1.57
C SER A 24 4.96 -14.15 -0.39
N GLY A 25 4.46 -12.94 -0.16
CA GLY A 25 3.48 -12.61 0.87
C GLY A 25 2.03 -12.65 0.37
N SER A 26 1.09 -12.77 1.30
CA SER A 26 -0.35 -12.57 1.07
C SER A 26 -0.92 -11.60 2.10
N HIS A 27 -2.13 -11.07 1.90
CA HIS A 27 -2.79 -10.16 2.85
C HIS A 27 -1.97 -8.89 3.17
N THR A 28 -1.48 -8.24 2.11
CA THR A 28 -0.68 -7.01 2.13
C THR A 28 -1.56 -5.76 2.13
N GLY A 29 -1.09 -4.64 2.69
CA GLY A 29 -1.67 -3.33 2.42
C GLY A 29 -1.15 -2.76 1.10
N GLY A 30 -2.01 -2.14 0.28
CA GLY A 30 -1.64 -1.51 -0.98
C GLY A 30 -2.12 -0.05 -1.08
N CYS A 31 -1.23 0.88 -1.42
CA CYS A 31 -1.60 2.26 -1.73
C CYS A 31 -0.79 2.80 -2.93
N SER A 32 -1.26 3.86 -3.58
CA SER A 32 -0.59 4.42 -4.77
C SER A 32 -0.42 5.94 -4.72
N SER A 33 0.63 6.43 -5.39
CA SER A 33 0.88 7.86 -5.61
C SER A 33 0.29 8.36 -6.93
N GLU A 34 0.03 9.66 -7.01
CA GLU A 34 -0.34 10.35 -8.26
C GLU A 34 0.82 10.33 -9.27
N ALA A 35 2.06 10.16 -8.80
CA ALA A 35 3.26 10.03 -9.61
C ALA A 35 3.50 8.59 -10.13
N GLY A 36 2.47 7.75 -10.17
CA GLY A 36 2.55 6.41 -10.77
C GLY A 36 3.41 5.41 -9.99
N ARG A 37 3.42 5.45 -8.66
CA ARG A 37 4.04 4.38 -7.84
C ARG A 37 3.03 3.67 -6.97
N GLY A 38 3.02 2.34 -7.02
CA GLY A 38 2.30 1.50 -6.07
C GLY A 38 3.23 1.10 -4.95
N LEU A 39 2.77 1.16 -3.70
CA LEU A 39 3.43 0.61 -2.53
C LEU A 39 2.62 -0.61 -2.05
N ILE A 40 3.33 -1.69 -1.71
CA ILE A 40 2.77 -2.90 -1.11
C ILE A 40 3.53 -3.16 0.19
N ALA A 41 2.82 -3.27 1.32
CA ALA A 41 3.44 -3.38 2.65
C ALA A 41 2.92 -4.56 3.47
N GLY A 42 3.85 -5.17 4.22
CA GLY A 42 3.58 -6.25 5.16
C GLY A 42 3.17 -7.56 4.52
N GLY A 43 2.47 -8.41 5.27
CA GLY A 43 1.82 -9.63 4.78
C GLY A 43 2.01 -10.87 5.67
N TYR A 44 1.42 -11.98 5.23
CA TYR A 44 1.35 -13.31 5.84
C TYR A 44 2.09 -14.33 4.94
N PRO A 45 2.85 -15.33 5.46
CA PRO A 45 2.72 -15.99 6.77
C PRO A 45 3.57 -15.45 7.93
N SER A 46 4.63 -14.71 7.65
CA SER A 46 5.47 -14.06 8.67
C SER A 46 5.08 -12.60 8.78
N TYR A 47 4.95 -12.05 9.98
CA TYR A 47 4.68 -10.62 10.20
C TYR A 47 5.77 -9.75 9.56
N ASN A 48 5.58 -9.32 8.32
CA ASN A 48 6.64 -8.69 7.53
C ASN A 48 6.64 -7.17 7.69
N THR A 49 7.82 -6.56 7.73
CA THR A 49 8.04 -5.11 7.72
C THR A 49 8.17 -4.56 6.30
N ASN A 50 8.63 -5.34 5.31
CA ASN A 50 8.96 -4.82 3.99
C ASN A 50 7.80 -4.05 3.34
N ILE A 51 8.18 -2.93 2.73
CA ILE A 51 7.39 -2.14 1.79
C ILE A 51 8.10 -2.29 0.44
N ASP A 52 7.50 -2.99 -0.51
CA ASP A 52 7.94 -2.96 -1.91
C ASP A 52 7.26 -1.78 -2.63
N TYR A 53 7.94 -1.19 -3.61
CA TYR A 53 7.33 -0.29 -4.58
C TYR A 53 7.48 -0.78 -6.01
N VAL A 54 6.45 -0.51 -6.82
CA VAL A 54 6.43 -0.69 -8.28
C VAL A 54 6.18 0.65 -8.96
N ALA A 55 6.82 0.86 -10.11
CA ALA A 55 6.53 1.97 -11.00
C ALA A 55 5.38 1.55 -11.93
N ILE A 56 4.17 2.07 -11.69
CA ILE A 56 2.92 1.71 -12.39
C ILE A 56 2.99 2.06 -13.88
N ASP A 57 3.82 3.03 -14.25
CA ASP A 57 4.08 3.49 -15.62
C ASP A 57 5.06 2.61 -16.42
N THR A 58 5.70 1.61 -15.80
CA THR A 58 6.63 0.69 -16.49
C THR A 58 6.47 -0.76 -16.03
N ILE A 59 6.59 -1.72 -16.95
CA ILE A 59 6.63 -3.14 -16.57
C ILE A 59 7.98 -3.43 -15.90
N GLY A 60 7.95 -3.77 -14.61
CA GLY A 60 9.13 -4.12 -13.82
C GLY A 60 8.75 -4.63 -12.43
N ASN A 61 9.59 -5.51 -11.88
CA ASN A 61 9.36 -6.14 -10.58
C ASN A 61 9.28 -5.13 -9.42
N GLY A 62 8.75 -5.58 -8.29
CA GLY A 62 8.85 -4.86 -7.03
C GLY A 62 10.31 -4.53 -6.68
N THR A 63 10.53 -3.34 -6.14
CA THR A 63 11.82 -2.88 -5.61
C THR A 63 11.65 -2.44 -4.18
N ASP A 64 12.61 -2.75 -3.31
CA ASP A 64 12.57 -2.37 -1.90
C ASP A 64 12.39 -0.85 -1.73
N PHE A 65 11.32 -0.45 -1.04
CA PHE A 65 11.08 0.93 -0.64
C PHE A 65 11.63 1.20 0.77
N GLY A 66 11.71 0.17 1.63
CA GLY A 66 12.06 0.27 3.04
C GLY A 66 11.11 -0.52 3.94
N ASP A 67 11.16 -0.29 5.24
CA ASP A 67 10.43 -1.06 6.25
C ASP A 67 9.32 -0.26 6.99
N LEU A 68 8.20 -0.93 7.31
CA LEU A 68 7.26 -0.56 8.37
C LEU A 68 7.94 -0.56 9.74
N THR A 69 7.46 0.23 10.70
CA THR A 69 8.01 0.23 12.08
C THR A 69 7.70 -1.06 12.85
N GLN A 70 6.62 -1.75 12.48
CA GLN A 70 6.21 -3.04 13.03
C GLN A 70 5.80 -3.98 11.90
N GLY A 71 6.36 -5.20 11.90
CA GLY A 71 5.95 -6.23 10.94
C GLY A 71 4.52 -6.69 11.21
N ARG A 72 3.67 -6.78 10.17
CA ARG A 72 2.25 -7.15 10.31
C ARG A 72 1.60 -7.61 9.01
N PHE A 73 0.44 -8.26 9.10
CA PHE A 73 -0.44 -8.54 7.96
C PHE A 73 -1.78 -7.80 8.08
N GLU A 74 -2.52 -7.71 6.97
CA GLU A 74 -3.78 -6.94 6.85
C GLU A 74 -3.72 -5.47 7.34
N PRO A 75 -2.63 -4.70 7.11
CA PRO A 75 -2.67 -3.28 7.40
C PRO A 75 -3.67 -2.60 6.44
N GLY A 76 -4.54 -1.76 6.98
CA GLY A 76 -5.33 -0.83 6.19
C GLY A 76 -4.40 0.14 5.45
N SER A 77 -4.62 0.41 4.17
CA SER A 77 -3.71 1.24 3.38
C SER A 77 -4.42 2.35 2.62
N THR A 78 -3.89 3.56 2.70
CA THR A 78 -4.44 4.73 1.98
C THR A 78 -3.35 5.72 1.60
N SER A 79 -3.64 6.63 0.67
CA SER A 79 -2.65 7.59 0.17
C SER A 79 -3.28 8.91 -0.26
N SER A 80 -2.59 10.01 0.02
CA SER A 80 -2.91 11.37 -0.47
C SER A 80 -2.14 11.74 -1.75
N GLY A 81 -1.83 10.75 -2.59
CA GLY A 81 -1.05 10.93 -3.83
C GLY A 81 0.46 11.15 -3.63
N THR A 82 0.88 11.67 -2.47
CA THR A 82 2.30 11.95 -2.12
C THR A 82 2.76 11.24 -0.84
N ARG A 83 1.81 10.77 -0.03
CA ARG A 83 2.02 10.21 1.31
C ARG A 83 1.24 8.91 1.41
N GLY A 84 1.87 7.84 1.86
CA GLY A 84 1.24 6.56 2.14
C GLY A 84 1.04 6.38 3.64
N LEU A 85 -0.11 5.83 4.04
CA LEU A 85 -0.40 5.42 5.41
C LEU A 85 -0.71 3.93 5.46
N PHE A 86 -0.15 3.23 6.44
CA PHE A 86 -0.39 1.82 6.72
C PHE A 86 -0.87 1.67 8.17
N VAL A 87 -2.11 1.24 8.37
CA VAL A 87 -2.92 1.50 9.56
C VAL A 87 -3.37 0.19 10.19
N GLY A 88 -2.99 -0.04 11.45
CA GLY A 88 -3.32 -1.27 12.17
C GLY A 88 -2.88 -2.52 11.43
N GLY A 89 -3.63 -3.61 11.56
CA GLY A 89 -3.29 -4.94 11.07
C GLY A 89 -3.12 -5.94 12.21
N TYR A 90 -2.42 -7.04 11.95
CA TYR A 90 -2.19 -8.10 12.95
C TYR A 90 -0.70 -8.51 13.04
N SER A 91 -0.20 -8.52 14.28
CA SER A 91 1.17 -8.88 14.67
C SER A 91 1.14 -9.73 15.95
N GLY A 92 0.38 -10.84 15.95
CA GLY A 92 0.11 -11.68 17.13
C GLY A 92 -1.00 -11.12 18.03
N SER A 93 -1.24 -9.82 17.98
CA SER A 93 -2.46 -9.13 18.38
C SER A 93 -2.90 -8.17 17.26
N GLN A 94 -4.10 -7.61 17.38
CA GLN A 94 -4.46 -6.43 16.60
C GLN A 94 -3.48 -5.30 16.90
N SER A 95 -3.05 -4.58 15.87
CA SER A 95 -2.19 -3.40 15.97
C SER A 95 -3.04 -2.13 15.87
N ASP A 96 -2.59 -1.10 16.58
CA ASP A 96 -3.08 0.27 16.57
C ASP A 96 -2.17 1.23 15.79
N VAL A 97 -0.91 0.84 15.51
CA VAL A 97 0.10 1.70 14.88
C VAL A 97 -0.32 2.21 13.49
N ILE A 98 -0.09 3.50 13.25
CA ILE A 98 -0.21 4.18 11.96
C ILE A 98 1.19 4.48 11.44
N ASP A 99 1.66 3.71 10.46
CA ASP A 99 2.91 4.00 9.75
C ASP A 99 2.70 5.00 8.61
N TYR A 100 3.66 5.90 8.44
CA TYR A 100 3.70 6.94 7.41
C TYR A 100 4.95 6.84 6.54
N VAL A 101 4.79 6.99 5.21
CA VAL A 101 5.89 7.16 4.24
C VAL A 101 5.66 8.32 3.27
N THR A 102 6.74 8.93 2.79
CA THR A 102 6.71 9.91 1.68
C THR A 102 7.04 9.20 0.37
N ILE A 103 6.04 8.94 -0.49
CA ILE A 103 6.14 8.01 -1.63
C ILE A 103 7.16 8.45 -2.71
N ALA A 104 7.54 9.74 -2.71
CA ALA A 104 8.47 10.31 -3.68
C ALA A 104 9.90 9.72 -3.64
N THR A 105 10.33 9.15 -2.51
CA THR A 105 11.67 8.56 -2.33
C THR A 105 11.61 7.35 -1.39
N PRO A 106 12.26 6.22 -1.72
CA PRO A 106 12.46 5.12 -0.79
C PRO A 106 12.98 5.59 0.57
N GLY A 107 12.46 4.99 1.63
CA GLY A 107 12.76 5.26 3.02
C GLY A 107 11.79 4.54 3.94
N ASN A 108 12.28 4.13 5.11
CA ASN A 108 11.46 3.45 6.11
C ASN A 108 10.29 4.32 6.60
N ALA A 109 9.25 3.65 7.06
CA ALA A 109 8.12 4.30 7.68
C ALA A 109 8.50 4.97 9.01
N TYR A 110 7.72 5.99 9.34
CA TYR A 110 7.70 6.62 10.65
C TYR A 110 6.36 6.32 11.31
N ASP A 111 6.40 6.00 12.60
CA ASP A 111 5.20 5.97 13.43
C ASP A 111 4.60 7.39 13.49
N PHE A 112 3.35 7.50 13.02
CA PHE A 112 2.57 8.74 12.96
C PHE A 112 1.60 8.86 14.15
N GLY A 113 1.43 7.79 14.93
CA GLY A 113 0.51 7.69 16.07
C GLY A 113 -0.38 6.45 16.05
N ASP A 114 -1.27 6.36 17.02
CA ASP A 114 -2.10 5.18 17.27
C ASP A 114 -3.59 5.37 16.88
N LEU A 115 -4.25 4.28 16.53
CA LEU A 115 -5.71 4.18 16.48
C LEU A 115 -6.32 4.21 17.88
N GLU A 116 -7.44 4.92 18.06
CA GLU A 116 -8.24 4.87 19.30
C GLU A 116 -8.83 3.47 19.60
N THR A 117 -8.81 2.56 18.63
CA THR A 117 -9.15 1.14 18.79
C THR A 117 -8.37 0.32 17.76
N ALA A 118 -7.52 -0.59 18.23
CA ALA A 118 -6.76 -1.50 17.38
C ALA A 118 -7.67 -2.37 16.49
N GLY A 119 -7.21 -2.69 15.27
CA GLY A 119 -8.01 -3.47 14.32
C GLY A 119 -7.21 -4.01 13.14
N ALA A 120 -7.65 -5.15 12.60
CA ALA A 120 -7.14 -5.72 11.36
C ALA A 120 -8.05 -5.32 10.18
N GLY A 121 -7.48 -4.99 9.02
CA GLY A 121 -8.24 -4.62 7.83
C GLY A 121 -9.00 -3.29 7.94
N ALA A 122 -8.43 -2.28 8.60
CA ALA A 122 -9.05 -0.97 8.72
C ALA A 122 -9.22 -0.28 7.35
N ALA A 123 -10.47 -0.12 6.89
CA ALA A 123 -10.75 0.60 5.65
C ALA A 123 -10.48 2.10 5.83
N CYS A 124 -9.27 2.56 5.46
CA CYS A 124 -8.87 3.96 5.56
C CYS A 124 -9.11 4.72 4.25
N VAL A 125 -9.84 5.83 4.34
CA VAL A 125 -10.16 6.71 3.22
C VAL A 125 -9.30 7.97 3.34
N ALA A 126 -8.45 8.22 2.35
CA ALA A 126 -7.75 9.50 2.24
C ALA A 126 -8.73 10.60 1.80
N GLY A 127 -8.72 11.72 2.52
CA GLY A 127 -9.37 12.96 2.06
C GLY A 127 -8.50 13.65 1.01
N GLY A 128 -9.14 14.19 -0.03
CA GLY A 128 -8.53 15.09 -1.01
C GLY A 128 -8.66 16.57 -0.61
#